data_AF-A0AA39TUF6-F1
#
_entry.id   AF-A0AA39TUF6-F1
#
_cell.length_a   1.000
_cell.length_b   1.000
_cell.length_c   1.000
_cell.angle_alpha   90.00
_cell.angle_beta   90.00
_cell.angle_gamma   90.00
#
_symmetry.space_group_name_H-M   'P 1'
#
loop_
_entity.id
_entity.type
_entity.pdbx_description
1 polymer ?
#
loop_
_entity_poly.entity_id
_entity_poly.type
_entity_poly.pdbx_seq_one_letter_code
_entity_poly.pdbx_strand_id
1 'polypeptide(L)'
;MPSSPPPNPVGTPEDEGFSDEMEPVRVAIRALVQANHDLVHRLHQLETSQNDLWDHAKRAEAVNQQLDSFLQDELQCPCCNRIMWIPYQMQCGHSACFHCCTSWYQHQHTTFERDHPGYNPRAPVSPSFLFDPLATSRHVELWEFAALVFLLLHPPTTRPQYTCPCCPRELTIPPIENRPLRNIVYAWAQHRGLRTPPPVLRSDWGIPLNHLTLVPGWSSLSSRLCQALNREKETVHRYQEDADFLWGELHRASEHIASLEWRLTMQIAYTRALTRRRRNAACHAGRTEEELRHIEEQRTCDEGMFDAQWEENRALRFRLARLELREVLSGTAEDNNRQGQTWEESLTCEFCYGTLCCTLALRECGHSFCVPCLWVWFKRELSSHPDILRQPTCPECHVKVLYHPTIDYRLQNVASQLSRVFPQSDCEGGLAHKLGYRGSTSWDDFDAQLRKLVEDGVELR
;
A
#
# COMPACT_ATOMS: atom_id res chain seq x y z
N MET A 1 -39.48 76.11 20.73
CA MET A 1 -40.91 75.74 20.72
C MET A 1 -41.05 74.41 21.46
N PRO A 2 -41.94 74.28 22.45
CA PRO A 2 -42.09 73.05 23.20
C PRO A 2 -42.97 72.05 22.42
N SER A 3 -42.45 70.84 22.22
CA SER A 3 -43.11 69.73 21.54
C SER A 3 -44.15 69.08 22.45
N SER A 4 -45.38 68.98 21.97
CA SER A 4 -46.51 68.37 22.67
C SER A 4 -46.30 66.88 22.99
N PRO A 5 -46.83 66.36 24.11
CA PRO A 5 -46.81 64.94 24.41
C PRO A 5 -47.75 64.15 23.47
N PRO A 6 -47.44 62.87 23.17
CA PRO A 6 -48.27 62.02 22.32
C PRO A 6 -49.62 61.69 23.00
N PRO A 7 -50.70 61.50 22.21
CA PRO A 7 -52.02 61.15 22.74
C PRO A 7 -52.04 59.75 23.34
N ASN A 8 -52.80 59.60 24.43
CA ASN A 8 -53.05 58.31 25.08
C ASN A 8 -53.68 57.29 24.12
N PRO A 9 -53.30 56.00 24.20
CA PRO A 9 -53.89 54.96 23.38
C PRO A 9 -55.38 54.82 23.68
N VAL A 10 -56.17 54.88 22.61
CA VAL A 10 -57.61 54.61 22.59
C VAL A 10 -57.85 53.19 23.09
N GLY A 11 -58.82 53.04 24.00
CA GLY A 11 -59.16 51.78 24.65
C GLY A 11 -59.40 50.64 23.67
N THR A 12 -58.75 49.53 23.94
CA THR A 12 -58.99 48.23 23.30
C THR A 12 -60.43 47.77 23.57
N PRO A 13 -61.16 47.32 22.55
CA PRO A 13 -62.50 46.76 22.73
C PRO A 13 -62.44 45.52 23.63
N GLU A 14 -63.36 45.47 24.58
CA GLU A 14 -63.52 44.36 25.52
C GLU A 14 -63.85 43.06 24.77
N ASP A 15 -63.14 42.03 25.20
CA ASP A 15 -63.00 40.70 24.61
C ASP A 15 -64.27 39.87 24.87
N GLU A 16 -65.30 40.01 24.03
CA GLU A 16 -66.50 39.18 24.09
C GLU A 16 -66.23 37.75 23.55
N GLY A 17 -65.97 36.82 24.47
CA GLY A 17 -66.68 35.53 24.51
C GLY A 17 -66.45 34.51 23.39
N PHE A 18 -65.34 34.55 22.65
CA PHE A 18 -64.98 33.53 21.65
C PHE A 18 -63.86 32.58 22.19
N SER A 19 -64.00 32.01 23.40
CA SER A 19 -62.81 31.61 24.16
C SER A 19 -62.42 30.12 24.28
N ASP A 20 -63.21 29.12 23.88
CA ASP A 20 -62.81 27.70 24.08
C ASP A 20 -62.85 26.80 22.83
N GLU A 21 -63.79 26.98 21.90
CA GLU A 21 -63.87 26.10 20.71
C GLU A 21 -62.73 26.30 19.70
N MET A 22 -62.01 27.42 19.76
CA MET A 22 -60.89 27.72 18.87
C MET A 22 -59.51 27.28 19.39
N GLU A 23 -59.40 26.84 20.65
CA GLU A 23 -58.10 26.46 21.22
C GLU A 23 -57.45 25.25 20.51
N PRO A 24 -58.19 24.19 20.10
CA PRO A 24 -57.61 23.11 19.31
C PRO A 24 -57.00 23.59 17.98
N VAL A 25 -57.63 24.58 17.34
CA VAL A 25 -57.13 25.18 16.09
C VAL A 25 -55.86 25.99 16.35
N ARG A 26 -55.80 26.77 17.43
CA ARG A 26 -54.60 27.53 17.83
C ARG A 26 -53.43 26.60 18.17
N VAL A 27 -53.69 25.49 18.85
CA VAL A 27 -52.69 24.44 19.12
C VAL A 27 -52.18 23.82 17.81
N ALA A 28 -53.08 23.47 16.89
CA ALA A 28 -52.71 22.92 15.58
C ALA A 28 -51.87 23.91 14.75
N ILE A 29 -52.24 25.20 14.74
CA ILE A 29 -51.46 26.25 14.07
C ILE A 29 -50.06 26.36 14.67
N ARG A 30 -49.93 26.41 16.01
CA ARG A 30 -48.62 26.45 16.67
C ARG A 30 -47.76 25.23 16.34
N ALA A 31 -48.36 24.03 16.33
CA ALA A 31 -47.66 22.80 15.96
C ALA A 31 -47.17 22.83 14.51
N LEU A 32 -47.99 23.32 13.57
CA LEU A 32 -47.60 23.48 12.16
C LEU A 32 -46.49 24.53 11.99
N VAL A 33 -46.55 25.65 12.71
CA VAL A 33 -45.50 26.67 12.68
C VAL A 33 -44.19 26.11 13.21
N GLN A 34 -44.21 25.33 14.29
CA GLN A 34 -43.01 24.67 14.83
C GLN A 34 -42.46 23.65 13.83
N ALA A 35 -43.32 22.77 13.29
CA ALA A 35 -42.90 21.79 12.29
C ALA A 35 -42.29 22.47 11.04
N ASN A 36 -42.82 23.62 10.63
CA ASN A 36 -42.26 24.39 9.53
C ASN A 36 -40.88 24.98 9.89
N HIS A 37 -40.69 25.52 11.09
CA HIS A 37 -39.38 25.96 11.57
C HIS A 37 -38.36 24.81 11.59
N ASP A 38 -38.75 23.63 12.07
CA ASP A 38 -37.89 22.45 12.10
C ASP A 38 -37.50 21.99 10.69
N LEU A 39 -38.44 22.04 9.73
CA LEU A 39 -38.18 21.73 8.33
C LEU A 39 -37.21 22.74 7.69
N VAL A 40 -37.41 24.04 7.93
CA VAL A 40 -36.49 25.09 7.45
C VAL A 40 -35.08 24.89 8.01
N HIS A 41 -34.96 24.57 9.30
CA HIS A 41 -33.67 24.27 9.92
C HIS A 41 -33.00 23.04 9.29
N ARG A 42 -33.75 21.96 9.04
CA ARG A 42 -33.22 20.76 8.35
C ARG A 42 -32.78 21.05 6.92
N LEU A 43 -33.54 21.86 6.17
CA LEU A 43 -33.15 22.27 4.82
C LEU A 43 -31.83 23.03 4.83
N HIS A 44 -31.65 23.96 5.79
CA HIS A 44 -30.40 24.69 5.94
C HIS A 44 -29.21 23.77 6.31
N GLN A 45 -29.42 22.77 7.16
CA GLN A 45 -28.41 21.75 7.48
C GLN A 45 -28.01 20.92 6.26
N LEU A 46 -28.99 20.50 5.45
CA LEU A 46 -28.74 19.75 4.22
C LEU A 46 -27.99 20.60 3.18
N GLU A 47 -28.37 21.87 3.02
CA GLU A 47 -27.68 22.81 2.14
C GLU A 47 -26.22 23.03 2.58
N THR A 48 -25.98 23.18 3.89
CA THR A 48 -24.61 23.29 4.44
C THR A 48 -23.80 22.02 4.17
N SER A 49 -24.39 20.84 4.44
CA SER A 49 -23.73 19.56 4.21
C SER A 49 -23.44 19.32 2.71
N GLN A 50 -24.35 19.73 1.82
CA GLN A 50 -24.16 19.64 0.38
C GLN A 50 -23.03 20.57 -0.10
N ASN A 51 -22.96 21.80 0.41
CA ASN A 51 -21.88 22.73 0.11
C ASN A 51 -20.53 22.20 0.60
N ASP A 52 -20.48 21.62 1.81
CA ASP A 52 -19.27 20.98 2.35
C ASP A 52 -18.80 19.83 1.44
N LEU A 53 -19.72 18.95 1.02
CA LEU A 53 -19.42 17.84 0.10
C LEU A 53 -18.90 18.35 -1.26
N TRP A 54 -19.50 19.42 -1.80
CA TRP A 54 -19.05 20.02 -3.05
C TRP A 54 -17.64 20.60 -2.93
N ASP A 55 -17.36 21.31 -1.84
CA ASP A 55 -16.04 21.84 -1.53
C ASP A 55 -15.00 20.72 -1.34
N HIS A 56 -15.38 19.61 -0.70
CA HIS A 56 -14.55 18.42 -0.59
C HIS A 56 -14.26 17.79 -1.96
N ALA A 57 -15.27 17.64 -2.82
CA ALA A 57 -15.10 17.12 -4.17
C ALA A 57 -14.15 18.00 -5.01
N LYS A 58 -14.31 19.32 -4.95
CA LYS A 58 -13.44 20.28 -5.65
C LYS A 58 -11.99 20.23 -5.16
N ARG A 59 -11.78 20.10 -3.84
CA ARG A 59 -10.44 19.89 -3.26
C ARG A 59 -9.83 18.56 -3.72
N ALA A 60 -10.62 17.49 -3.73
CA ALA A 60 -10.16 16.18 -4.19
C ALA A 60 -9.79 16.20 -5.68
N GLU A 61 -10.58 16.87 -6.53
CA GLU A 61 -10.26 17.05 -7.94
C GLU A 61 -8.95 17.81 -8.16
N ALA A 62 -8.73 18.92 -7.44
CA ALA A 62 -7.48 19.68 -7.52
C ALA A 62 -6.27 18.84 -7.09
N VAL A 63 -6.41 18.04 -6.03
CA VAL A 63 -5.39 17.10 -5.58
C VAL A 63 -5.13 16.01 -6.62
N ASN A 64 -6.18 15.47 -7.25
CA ASN A 64 -6.05 14.46 -8.30
C ASN A 64 -5.33 15.02 -9.54
N GLN A 65 -5.63 16.25 -9.95
CA GLN A 65 -4.93 16.92 -11.05
C GLN A 65 -3.44 17.14 -10.74
N GLN A 66 -3.13 17.58 -9.53
CA GLN A 66 -1.75 17.75 -9.09
C GLN A 66 -1.01 16.40 -9.04
N LEU A 67 -1.65 15.38 -8.47
CA LEU A 67 -1.10 14.03 -8.39
C LEU A 67 -0.83 13.45 -9.77
N ASP A 68 -1.76 13.65 -10.71
CA ASP A 68 -1.60 13.16 -12.06
C ASP A 68 -0.40 13.79 -12.77
N SER A 69 -0.23 15.11 -12.66
CA SER A 69 0.94 15.80 -13.24
C SER A 69 2.25 15.26 -12.66
N PHE A 70 2.27 14.98 -11.36
CA PHE A 70 3.42 14.41 -10.68
C PHE A 70 3.69 12.96 -11.12
N LEU A 71 2.66 12.12 -11.19
CA LEU A 71 2.78 10.74 -11.66
C LEU A 71 3.28 10.69 -13.10
N GLN A 72 2.81 11.59 -13.96
CA GLN A 72 3.29 11.69 -15.32
C GLN A 72 4.82 11.88 -15.37
N ASP A 73 5.40 12.68 -14.48
CA ASP A 73 6.85 12.91 -14.43
C ASP A 73 7.62 11.76 -13.77
N GLU A 74 7.11 11.19 -12.69
CA GLU A 74 7.78 10.08 -11.98
C GLU A 74 7.74 8.76 -12.75
N LEU A 75 6.68 8.52 -13.52
CA LEU A 75 6.51 7.29 -14.30
C LEU A 75 7.25 7.35 -15.64
N GLN A 76 7.93 8.45 -15.95
CA GLN A 76 8.79 8.55 -17.13
C GLN A 76 10.14 7.87 -16.90
N CYS A 77 10.58 7.15 -17.93
CA CYS A 77 11.91 6.58 -17.99
C CYS A 77 12.95 7.69 -18.14
N PRO A 78 13.93 7.81 -17.23
CA PRO A 78 14.95 8.87 -17.30
C PRO A 78 15.86 8.78 -18.54
N CYS A 79 15.86 7.63 -19.22
CA CYS A 79 16.68 7.41 -20.41
C CYS A 79 15.99 7.83 -21.71
N CYS A 80 14.65 7.73 -21.80
CA CYS A 80 13.91 8.04 -23.04
C CYS A 80 12.75 9.04 -22.87
N ASN A 81 12.48 9.51 -21.65
CA ASN A 81 11.38 10.41 -21.29
C ASN A 81 10.00 9.92 -21.76
N ARG A 82 9.83 8.61 -21.88
CA ARG A 82 8.54 7.95 -22.17
C ARG A 82 8.07 7.20 -20.93
N ILE A 83 6.77 6.91 -20.86
CA ILE A 83 6.20 6.04 -19.81
C ILE A 83 7.02 4.76 -19.68
N MET A 84 7.39 4.44 -18.44
CA MET A 84 8.27 3.33 -18.11
C MET A 84 7.52 2.00 -18.14
N TRP A 85 7.15 1.55 -19.34
CA TRP A 85 6.56 0.24 -19.52
C TRP A 85 7.52 -0.85 -19.06
N ILE A 86 7.03 -1.73 -18.17
CA ILE A 86 7.82 -2.82 -17.58
C ILE A 86 9.11 -2.23 -16.95
N PRO A 87 8.98 -1.47 -15.86
CA PRO A 87 10.11 -0.83 -15.19
C PRO A 87 11.03 -1.90 -14.59
N TYR A 88 12.33 -1.69 -14.76
CA TYR A 88 13.38 -2.49 -14.14
C TYR A 88 14.18 -1.64 -13.18
N GLN A 89 14.36 -2.13 -11.96
CA GLN A 89 15.16 -1.51 -10.92
C GLN A 89 16.58 -2.09 -10.92
N MET A 90 17.56 -1.21 -10.80
CA MET A 90 18.98 -1.54 -10.74
C MET A 90 19.44 -1.62 -9.28
N GLN A 91 20.59 -2.28 -9.03
CA GLN A 91 21.25 -2.31 -7.70
C GLN A 91 21.46 -0.92 -7.07
N CYS A 92 21.58 0.12 -7.90
CA CYS A 92 21.74 1.49 -7.45
C CYS A 92 20.42 2.18 -7.01
N GLY A 93 19.27 1.51 -7.14
CA GLY A 93 17.94 2.03 -6.80
C GLY A 93 17.23 2.80 -7.92
N HIS A 94 17.93 3.16 -9.00
CA HIS A 94 17.30 3.75 -10.19
C HIS A 94 16.40 2.72 -10.89
N SER A 95 15.39 3.22 -11.60
CA SER A 95 14.54 2.42 -12.48
C SER A 95 14.55 2.98 -13.90
N ALA A 96 14.57 2.11 -14.90
CA ALA A 96 14.39 2.45 -16.31
C ALA A 96 13.49 1.42 -17.01
N CYS A 97 12.96 1.75 -18.20
CA CYS A 97 12.11 0.81 -18.91
C CYS A 97 12.93 -0.36 -19.44
N PHE A 98 12.29 -1.53 -19.58
CA PHE A 98 12.92 -2.75 -20.09
C PHE A 98 13.72 -2.52 -21.37
N HIS A 99 13.18 -1.73 -22.32
CA HIS A 99 13.83 -1.46 -23.59
C HIS A 99 15.12 -0.64 -23.42
N CYS A 100 15.11 0.43 -22.62
CA CYS A 100 16.31 1.22 -22.35
C CYS A 100 17.38 0.42 -21.62
N CYS A 101 16.98 -0.40 -20.63
CA CYS A 101 17.90 -1.32 -19.96
C CYS A 101 18.54 -2.28 -20.96
N THR A 102 17.74 -2.97 -21.78
CA THR A 102 18.23 -3.95 -22.75
C THR A 102 19.18 -3.32 -23.76
N SER A 103 18.80 -2.19 -24.37
CA SER A 103 19.64 -1.48 -25.34
C SER A 103 20.96 -1.00 -24.73
N TRP A 104 20.94 -0.55 -23.47
CA TRP A 104 22.15 -0.14 -22.76
C TRP A 104 23.12 -1.31 -22.53
N TYR A 105 22.65 -2.43 -21.99
CA TYR A 105 23.53 -3.59 -21.76
C TYR A 105 24.03 -4.23 -23.06
N GLN A 106 23.20 -4.25 -24.10
CA GLN A 106 23.64 -4.65 -25.43
C GLN A 106 24.76 -3.75 -25.94
N HIS A 107 24.62 -2.43 -25.80
CA HIS A 107 25.66 -1.49 -26.19
C HIS A 107 26.97 -1.70 -25.42
N GLN A 108 26.90 -1.90 -24.10
CA GLN A 108 28.08 -2.18 -23.27
C GLN A 108 28.74 -3.50 -23.66
N HIS A 109 27.95 -4.55 -23.89
CA HIS A 109 28.46 -5.85 -24.33
C HIS A 109 29.15 -5.76 -25.70
N THR A 110 28.50 -5.15 -26.70
CA THR A 110 29.08 -4.99 -28.04
C THR A 110 30.35 -4.14 -28.03
N THR A 111 30.38 -3.08 -27.21
CA THR A 111 31.59 -2.25 -27.01
C THR A 111 32.71 -3.08 -26.41
N PHE A 112 32.40 -3.87 -25.38
CA PHE A 112 33.35 -4.76 -24.75
C PHE A 112 33.92 -5.81 -25.71
N GLU A 113 33.06 -6.48 -26.49
CA GLU A 113 33.47 -7.47 -27.51
C GLU A 113 34.39 -6.88 -28.58
N ARG A 114 34.09 -5.65 -29.02
CA ARG A 114 34.93 -4.93 -29.98
C ARG A 114 36.32 -4.65 -29.42
N ASP A 115 36.39 -4.26 -28.14
CA ASP A 115 37.63 -3.90 -27.48
C ASP A 115 38.42 -5.16 -27.00
N HIS A 116 37.78 -6.33 -26.99
CA HIS A 116 38.35 -7.61 -26.58
C HIS A 116 38.07 -8.72 -27.61
N PRO A 117 38.72 -8.72 -28.79
CA PRO A 117 38.44 -9.67 -29.88
C PRO A 117 38.69 -11.15 -29.54
N GLY A 118 39.39 -11.45 -28.45
CA GLY A 118 39.56 -12.82 -27.92
C GLY A 118 38.50 -13.23 -26.89
N TYR A 119 37.57 -12.35 -26.54
CA TYR A 119 36.49 -12.66 -25.61
C TYR A 119 35.52 -13.67 -26.24
N ASN A 120 35.28 -14.76 -25.53
CA ASN A 120 34.30 -15.76 -25.90
C ASN A 120 33.14 -15.73 -24.90
N PRO A 121 31.95 -15.19 -25.24
CA PRO A 121 30.81 -15.15 -24.33
C PRO A 121 30.28 -16.54 -23.96
N ARG A 122 30.67 -17.59 -24.70
CA ARG A 122 30.37 -18.99 -24.42
C ARG A 122 31.51 -19.71 -23.71
N ALA A 123 32.59 -19.01 -23.35
CA ALA A 123 33.58 -19.59 -22.45
C ALA A 123 32.84 -20.05 -21.19
N PRO A 124 33.16 -21.23 -20.65
CA PRO A 124 32.55 -21.69 -19.42
C PRO A 124 32.70 -20.59 -18.37
N VAL A 125 31.59 -20.00 -17.93
CA VAL A 125 31.61 -19.11 -16.77
C VAL A 125 32.14 -19.96 -15.63
N SER A 126 33.16 -19.46 -14.91
CA SER A 126 33.66 -20.11 -13.70
C SER A 126 32.46 -20.61 -12.91
N PRO A 127 32.26 -21.93 -12.78
CA PRO A 127 31.07 -22.44 -12.16
C PRO A 127 31.23 -22.27 -10.66
N SER A 128 31.10 -21.04 -10.15
CA SER A 128 31.11 -20.73 -8.73
C SER A 128 30.19 -21.71 -7.98
N PHE A 129 29.04 -22.04 -8.58
CA PHE A 129 28.08 -23.03 -8.10
C PHE A 129 28.54 -24.51 -8.15
N LEU A 130 29.52 -24.90 -8.98
CA LEU A 130 30.16 -26.23 -8.89
C LEU A 130 31.30 -26.26 -7.85
N PHE A 131 31.80 -25.09 -7.44
CA PHE A 131 32.84 -24.97 -6.43
C PHE A 131 32.26 -24.92 -5.01
N ASP A 132 31.02 -24.44 -4.81
CA ASP A 132 30.35 -24.43 -3.51
C ASP A 132 30.29 -25.84 -2.84
N PRO A 133 29.91 -26.94 -3.54
CA PRO A 133 29.93 -28.29 -2.96
C PRO A 133 31.34 -28.81 -2.63
N LEU A 134 32.35 -28.35 -3.35
CA LEU A 134 33.76 -28.75 -3.15
C LEU A 134 34.39 -28.00 -1.97
N ALA A 135 33.99 -26.74 -1.75
CA ALA A 135 34.38 -25.95 -0.58
C ALA A 135 33.75 -26.51 0.72
N THR A 136 32.48 -26.90 0.68
CA THR A 136 31.79 -27.50 1.85
C THR A 136 32.26 -28.92 2.17
N SER A 137 32.82 -29.66 1.21
CA SER A 137 33.21 -31.06 1.40
C SER A 137 34.64 -31.27 1.93
N ARG A 138 35.13 -30.50 2.93
CA ARG A 138 36.44 -30.71 3.61
C ARG A 138 37.69 -30.90 2.71
N HIS A 139 37.57 -30.74 1.39
CA HIS A 139 38.63 -30.98 0.41
C HIS A 139 39.19 -29.65 -0.08
N VAL A 140 39.68 -28.83 0.86
CA VAL A 140 40.28 -27.52 0.58
C VAL A 140 41.38 -27.63 -0.48
N GLU A 141 42.15 -28.71 -0.47
CA GLU A 141 43.23 -28.98 -1.43
C GLU A 141 42.71 -29.19 -2.87
N LEU A 142 41.55 -29.84 -3.05
CA LEU A 142 40.92 -29.99 -4.35
C LEU A 142 40.32 -28.67 -4.84
N TRP A 143 39.85 -27.82 -3.92
CA TRP A 143 39.39 -26.49 -4.25
C TRP A 143 40.54 -25.61 -4.75
N GLU A 144 41.67 -25.55 -4.04
CA GLU A 144 42.84 -24.78 -4.47
C GLU A 144 43.34 -25.24 -5.84
N PHE A 145 43.42 -26.56 -6.04
CA PHE A 145 43.85 -27.13 -7.32
C PHE A 145 42.86 -26.83 -8.45
N ALA A 146 41.55 -27.00 -8.22
CA ALA A 146 40.54 -26.71 -9.23
C ALA A 146 40.48 -25.21 -9.56
N ALA A 147 40.62 -24.33 -8.56
CA ALA A 147 40.70 -22.89 -8.74
C ALA A 147 41.97 -22.48 -9.51
N LEU A 148 43.13 -23.04 -9.18
CA LEU A 148 44.38 -22.81 -9.93
C LEU A 148 44.29 -23.32 -11.36
N VAL A 149 43.81 -24.54 -11.58
CA VAL A 149 43.61 -25.10 -12.92
C VAL A 149 42.63 -24.24 -13.71
N PHE A 150 41.55 -23.77 -13.07
CA PHE A 150 40.60 -22.86 -13.69
C PHE A 150 41.27 -21.52 -14.07
N LEU A 151 42.03 -20.89 -13.16
CA LEU A 151 42.73 -19.62 -13.42
C LEU A 151 43.84 -19.77 -14.49
N LEU A 152 44.46 -20.94 -14.59
CA LEU A 152 45.50 -21.24 -15.58
C LEU A 152 44.91 -21.53 -16.97
N LEU A 153 43.79 -22.27 -17.02
CA LEU A 153 43.09 -22.59 -18.28
C LEU A 153 42.19 -21.45 -18.77
N HIS A 154 41.76 -20.60 -17.85
CA HIS A 154 40.90 -19.44 -18.07
C HIS A 154 41.52 -18.24 -17.37
N PRO A 155 42.60 -17.64 -17.93
CA PRO A 155 43.13 -16.39 -17.40
C PRO A 155 41.97 -15.42 -17.22
N PRO A 156 41.89 -14.69 -16.10
CA PRO A 156 40.72 -13.92 -15.71
C PRO A 156 40.27 -13.10 -16.90
N THR A 157 39.25 -13.61 -17.60
CA THR A 157 38.74 -12.93 -18.77
C THR A 157 38.16 -11.66 -18.22
N THR A 158 38.63 -10.53 -18.75
CA THR A 158 37.96 -9.27 -18.49
C THR A 158 36.48 -9.52 -18.80
N ARG A 159 35.62 -9.24 -17.83
CA ARG A 159 34.19 -9.31 -18.03
C ARG A 159 33.72 -7.91 -18.41
N PRO A 160 32.65 -7.79 -19.22
CA PRO A 160 32.03 -6.49 -19.42
C PRO A 160 31.61 -5.91 -18.07
N GLN A 161 32.11 -4.72 -17.76
CA GLN A 161 31.66 -3.95 -16.61
C GLN A 161 30.35 -3.28 -16.98
N TYR A 162 29.27 -3.79 -16.41
CA TYR A 162 27.95 -3.22 -16.64
C TYR A 162 27.72 -2.05 -15.69
N THR A 163 27.16 -0.95 -16.19
CA THR A 163 26.81 0.20 -15.37
C THR A 163 25.33 0.52 -15.50
N CYS A 164 24.80 1.30 -14.55
CA CYS A 164 23.44 1.78 -14.63
C CYS A 164 23.27 2.75 -15.82
N PRO A 165 22.19 2.65 -16.62
CA PRO A 165 21.91 3.63 -17.67
C PRO A 165 21.53 5.02 -17.14
N CYS A 166 21.29 5.15 -15.82
CA CYS A 166 20.92 6.41 -15.18
C CYS A 166 22.08 7.05 -14.38
N CYS A 167 23.12 6.29 -14.03
CA CYS A 167 24.23 6.79 -13.23
C CYS A 167 25.52 5.96 -13.47
N PRO A 168 26.71 6.47 -13.16
CA PRO A 168 27.97 5.77 -13.47
C PRO A 168 28.27 4.57 -12.55
N ARG A 169 27.34 4.16 -11.68
CA ARG A 169 27.57 3.06 -10.74
C ARG A 169 27.62 1.73 -11.48
N GLU A 170 28.67 0.95 -11.22
CA GLU A 170 28.82 -0.42 -11.69
C GLU A 170 27.74 -1.33 -11.06
N LEU A 171 27.23 -2.26 -11.86
CA LEU A 171 26.21 -3.21 -11.50
C LEU A 171 26.83 -4.60 -11.46
N THR A 172 26.77 -5.21 -10.28
CA THR A 172 27.28 -6.58 -10.06
C THR A 172 26.21 -7.64 -10.27
N ILE A 173 24.94 -7.22 -10.35
CA ILE A 173 23.75 -8.06 -10.37
C ILE A 173 22.81 -7.55 -11.48
N PRO A 174 22.14 -8.45 -12.23
CA PRO A 174 21.20 -8.05 -13.26
C PRO A 174 20.03 -7.22 -12.68
N PRO A 175 19.48 -6.25 -13.45
CA PRO A 175 18.29 -5.54 -13.03
C PRO A 175 17.10 -6.45 -12.84
N ILE A 176 16.24 -6.10 -11.88
CA ILE A 176 15.04 -6.84 -11.51
C ILE A 176 13.81 -6.07 -11.99
N GLU A 177 12.74 -6.78 -12.31
CA GLU A 177 11.49 -6.09 -12.65
C GLU A 177 10.88 -5.47 -11.39
N ASN A 178 10.59 -4.17 -11.45
CA ASN A 178 9.93 -3.44 -10.38
C ASN A 178 8.40 -3.63 -10.51
N ARG A 179 7.89 -4.73 -9.94
CA ARG A 179 6.48 -5.11 -10.05
C ARG A 179 5.52 -4.07 -9.47
N PRO A 180 5.78 -3.49 -8.29
CA PRO A 180 4.90 -2.45 -7.76
C PRO A 180 4.84 -1.23 -8.69
N LEU A 181 5.98 -0.74 -9.19
CA LEU A 181 6.01 0.38 -10.13
C LEU A 181 5.31 0.03 -11.45
N ARG A 182 5.44 -1.20 -11.95
CA ARG A 182 4.72 -1.67 -13.15
C ARG A 182 3.21 -1.55 -12.98
N ASN A 183 2.70 -2.03 -11.85
CA ASN A 183 1.27 -2.00 -11.56
C ASN A 183 0.75 -0.56 -11.50
N ILE A 184 1.52 0.36 -10.90
CA ILE A 184 1.21 1.79 -10.89
C ILE A 184 1.19 2.36 -12.32
N VAL A 185 2.24 2.09 -13.11
CA VAL A 185 2.31 2.52 -14.52
C VAL A 185 1.08 2.05 -15.30
N TYR A 186 0.67 0.79 -15.10
CA TYR A 186 -0.43 0.18 -15.83
C TYR A 186 -1.77 0.78 -15.44
N ALA A 187 -2.03 0.93 -14.14
CA ALA A 187 -3.28 1.51 -13.67
C ALA A 187 -3.40 3.00 -14.04
N TRP A 188 -2.31 3.77 -13.92
CA TRP A 188 -2.29 5.17 -14.34
C TRP A 188 -2.54 5.30 -15.85
N ALA A 189 -1.89 4.46 -16.66
CA ALA A 189 -2.09 4.45 -18.10
C ALA A 189 -3.53 4.05 -18.49
N GLN A 190 -4.09 3.04 -17.82
CA GLN A 190 -5.48 2.60 -18.03
C GLN A 190 -6.47 3.72 -17.67
N HIS A 191 -6.27 4.41 -16.55
CA HIS A 191 -7.09 5.56 -16.15
C HIS A 191 -7.07 6.68 -17.21
N ARG A 192 -5.95 6.83 -17.93
CA ARG A 192 -5.78 7.78 -19.04
C ARG A 192 -6.26 7.27 -20.40
N GLY A 193 -6.85 6.07 -20.47
CA GLY A 193 -7.25 5.45 -21.72
C GLY A 193 -6.06 5.09 -22.65
N LEU A 194 -4.84 5.04 -22.10
CA LEU A 194 -3.67 4.62 -22.84
C LEU A 194 -3.65 3.09 -22.96
N ARG A 195 -3.31 2.59 -24.15
CA ARG A 195 -3.19 1.14 -24.36
C ARG A 195 -1.97 0.61 -23.62
N THR A 196 -2.19 -0.27 -22.65
CA THR A 196 -1.12 -1.03 -22.01
C THR A 196 -0.50 -1.99 -23.04
N PRO A 197 0.84 -2.13 -23.07
CA PRO A 197 1.45 -3.16 -23.89
C PRO A 197 0.92 -4.53 -23.46
N PRO A 198 0.73 -5.47 -24.40
CA PRO A 198 0.26 -6.80 -24.06
C PRO A 198 1.20 -7.40 -23.00
N PRO A 199 0.66 -8.11 -21.99
CA PRO A 199 1.51 -8.78 -21.01
C PRO A 199 2.50 -9.65 -21.77
N VAL A 200 3.79 -9.35 -21.59
CA VAL A 200 4.85 -10.15 -22.18
C VAL A 200 4.74 -11.51 -21.50
N LEU A 201 4.18 -12.49 -22.20
CA LEU A 201 4.18 -13.88 -21.76
C LEU A 201 5.64 -14.28 -21.62
N ARG A 202 6.10 -14.30 -20.37
CA ARG A 202 7.42 -14.83 -20.02
C ARG A 202 7.26 -16.33 -19.88
N SER A 203 8.19 -17.09 -20.44
CA SER A 203 8.40 -18.45 -19.95
C SER A 203 8.90 -18.38 -18.50
N ASP A 204 8.76 -19.47 -17.73
CA ASP A 204 9.25 -19.57 -16.34
C ASP A 204 10.75 -19.24 -16.19
N TRP A 205 11.47 -19.16 -17.31
CA TRP A 205 12.89 -18.80 -17.41
C TRP A 205 13.16 -17.30 -17.64
N GLY A 206 12.12 -16.45 -17.61
CA GLY A 206 12.27 -15.00 -17.70
C GLY A 206 12.59 -14.45 -19.09
N ILE A 207 12.47 -15.25 -20.16
CA ILE A 207 12.73 -14.84 -21.54
C ILE A 207 11.40 -14.50 -22.25
N PRO A 208 11.27 -13.32 -22.89
CA PRO A 208 10.09 -12.97 -23.69
C PRO A 208 9.87 -13.93 -24.87
N LEU A 209 8.69 -14.54 -24.98
CA LEU A 209 8.35 -15.49 -26.05
C LEU A 209 8.05 -14.85 -27.43
N ASN A 210 8.07 -13.52 -27.53
CA ASN A 210 7.60 -12.77 -28.71
C ASN A 210 8.51 -12.85 -29.96
N HIS A 211 9.53 -13.71 -29.97
CA HIS A 211 10.36 -13.97 -31.16
C HIS A 211 10.00 -15.24 -31.94
N LEU A 212 8.90 -15.94 -31.59
CA LEU A 212 8.40 -17.09 -32.35
C LEU A 212 7.21 -16.68 -33.24
N THR A 213 7.47 -16.65 -34.54
CA THR A 213 6.59 -16.17 -35.63
C THR A 213 5.31 -17.00 -35.86
N LEU A 214 4.18 -16.28 -35.98
CA LEU A 214 3.02 -16.39 -36.89
C LEU A 214 2.65 -17.76 -37.53
N VAL A 215 1.42 -18.23 -37.25
CA VAL A 215 0.65 -19.18 -38.09
C VAL A 215 -0.75 -18.60 -38.38
N PRO A 216 -1.33 -18.74 -39.60
CA PRO A 216 -2.58 -18.09 -40.00
C PRO A 216 -3.83 -18.93 -39.69
N GLY A 217 -4.91 -18.28 -39.22
CA GLY A 217 -6.21 -18.93 -38.95
C GLY A 217 -7.35 -17.95 -38.64
N TRP A 218 -7.67 -17.05 -39.57
CA TRP A 218 -8.60 -15.93 -39.36
C TRP A 218 -10.11 -16.25 -39.51
N SER A 219 -10.50 -17.43 -40.03
CA SER A 219 -11.92 -17.81 -40.12
C SER A 219 -12.55 -18.20 -38.78
N SER A 220 -11.74 -18.53 -37.77
CA SER A 220 -12.24 -18.88 -36.43
C SER A 220 -12.57 -17.68 -35.53
N LEU A 221 -12.17 -16.46 -35.92
CA LEU A 221 -12.33 -15.23 -35.13
C LEU A 221 -13.75 -14.66 -35.19
N SER A 222 -14.41 -14.76 -36.34
CA SER A 222 -15.78 -14.26 -36.54
C SER A 222 -16.80 -15.04 -35.68
N SER A 223 -16.70 -16.37 -35.65
CA SER A 223 -17.59 -17.20 -34.83
C SER A 223 -17.36 -17.01 -33.32
N ARG A 224 -16.10 -16.73 -32.91
CA ARG A 224 -15.76 -16.39 -31.53
C ARG A 224 -16.27 -15.02 -31.11
N LEU A 225 -16.30 -14.04 -32.00
CA LEU A 225 -16.85 -12.70 -31.72
C LEU A 225 -18.37 -12.74 -31.50
N CYS A 226 -19.12 -13.51 -32.29
CA CYS A 226 -20.56 -13.68 -32.05
C CYS A 226 -20.87 -14.46 -30.76
N GLN A 227 -20.05 -15.46 -30.39
CA GLN A 227 -20.17 -16.13 -29.10
C GLN A 227 -19.76 -15.22 -27.93
N ALA A 228 -18.82 -14.30 -28.13
CA ALA A 228 -18.43 -13.31 -27.13
C ALA A 228 -19.56 -12.31 -26.85
N LEU A 229 -20.23 -11.80 -27.89
CA LEU A 229 -21.35 -10.86 -27.75
C LEU A 229 -22.58 -11.49 -27.04
N ASN A 230 -22.84 -12.77 -27.25
CA ASN A 230 -23.93 -13.45 -26.53
C ASN A 230 -23.58 -13.77 -25.06
N ARG A 231 -22.30 -14.03 -24.77
CA ARG A 231 -21.82 -14.12 -23.38
C ARG A 231 -21.94 -12.78 -22.67
N GLU A 232 -21.75 -11.67 -23.39
CA GLU A 232 -21.86 -10.32 -22.86
C GLU A 232 -23.27 -10.02 -22.30
N LYS A 233 -24.32 -10.46 -23.00
CA LYS A 233 -25.72 -10.33 -22.53
C LYS A 233 -26.02 -11.18 -21.29
N GLU A 234 -25.50 -12.40 -21.22
CA GLU A 234 -25.63 -13.24 -20.02
C GLU A 234 -24.82 -12.73 -18.84
N THR A 235 -23.72 -12.00 -19.08
CA THR A 235 -22.99 -11.30 -18.03
C THR A 235 -23.76 -10.09 -17.51
N VAL A 236 -24.42 -9.31 -18.38
CA VAL A 236 -25.26 -8.16 -17.95
C VAL A 236 -26.38 -8.59 -17.00
N HIS A 237 -27.06 -9.71 -17.27
CA HIS A 237 -28.08 -10.22 -16.34
C HIS A 237 -27.49 -10.68 -15.00
N ARG A 238 -26.34 -11.36 -15.03
CA ARG A 238 -25.62 -11.74 -13.79
C ARG A 238 -25.10 -10.52 -13.02
N TYR A 239 -24.78 -9.42 -13.70
CA TYR A 239 -24.36 -8.18 -13.03
C TYR A 239 -25.50 -7.52 -12.27
N GLN A 240 -26.74 -7.61 -12.75
CA GLN A 240 -27.89 -7.12 -11.99
C GLN A 240 -28.08 -7.95 -10.71
N GLU A 241 -27.94 -9.27 -10.78
CA GLU A 241 -28.01 -10.16 -9.61
C GLU A 241 -26.86 -9.93 -8.62
N ASP A 242 -25.64 -9.73 -9.12
CA ASP A 242 -24.45 -9.41 -8.29
C ASP A 242 -24.58 -8.02 -7.64
N ALA A 243 -25.12 -7.03 -8.35
CA ALA A 243 -25.35 -5.68 -7.81
C ALA A 243 -26.39 -5.70 -6.67
N ASP A 244 -27.50 -6.42 -6.86
CA ASP A 244 -28.52 -6.60 -5.82
C ASP A 244 -27.95 -7.35 -4.61
N PHE A 245 -27.06 -8.33 -4.84
CA PHE A 245 -26.35 -9.04 -3.78
C PHE A 245 -25.40 -8.12 -3.00
N LEU A 246 -24.60 -7.31 -3.69
CA LEU A 246 -23.66 -6.37 -3.09
C LEU A 246 -24.39 -5.28 -2.29
N TRP A 247 -25.53 -4.80 -2.77
CA TRP A 247 -26.39 -3.88 -2.02
C TRP A 247 -26.87 -4.50 -0.71
N GLY A 248 -27.22 -5.79 -0.74
CA GLY A 248 -27.55 -6.57 0.45
C GLY A 248 -26.38 -6.71 1.43
N GLU A 249 -25.16 -6.97 0.94
CA GLU A 249 -23.94 -7.03 1.77
C GLU A 249 -23.59 -5.66 2.38
N LEU A 250 -23.72 -4.57 1.62
CA LEU A 250 -23.50 -3.21 2.11
C LEU A 250 -24.47 -2.87 3.24
N HIS A 251 -25.74 -3.25 3.11
CA HIS A 251 -26.73 -3.09 4.17
C HIS A 251 -26.35 -3.90 5.42
N ARG A 252 -25.95 -5.16 5.28
CA ARG A 252 -25.46 -6.00 6.39
C ARG A 252 -24.22 -5.42 7.06
N ALA A 253 -23.29 -4.87 6.28
CA ALA A 253 -22.09 -4.22 6.80
C ALA A 253 -22.45 -2.96 7.61
N SER A 254 -23.40 -2.16 7.13
CA SER A 254 -23.92 -0.99 7.85
C SER A 254 -24.56 -1.37 9.19
N GLU A 255 -25.38 -2.42 9.22
CA GLU A 255 -25.93 -2.96 10.48
C GLU A 255 -24.84 -3.44 11.45
N HIS A 256 -23.79 -4.09 10.93
CA HIS A 256 -22.67 -4.54 11.74
C HIS A 256 -21.86 -3.37 12.31
N ILE A 257 -21.65 -2.30 11.55
CA ILE A 257 -21.01 -1.07 12.02
C ILE A 257 -21.83 -0.44 13.15
N ALA A 258 -23.14 -0.30 12.98
CA ALA A 258 -24.03 0.21 14.03
C ALA A 258 -23.97 -0.65 15.32
N SER A 259 -23.86 -1.98 15.18
CA SER A 259 -23.66 -2.89 16.31
C SER A 259 -22.32 -2.66 17.01
N LEU A 260 -21.23 -2.46 16.27
CA LEU A 260 -19.90 -2.17 16.83
C LEU A 260 -19.86 -0.82 17.54
N GLU A 261 -20.49 0.21 16.99
CA GLU A 261 -20.62 1.52 17.64
C GLU A 261 -21.39 1.43 18.96
N TRP A 262 -22.46 0.63 18.99
CA TRP A 262 -23.19 0.36 20.22
C TRP A 262 -22.33 -0.37 21.26
N ARG A 263 -21.57 -1.40 20.86
CA ARG A 263 -20.65 -2.13 21.76
C ARG A 263 -19.56 -1.21 22.31
N LEU A 264 -18.97 -0.35 21.47
CA LEU A 264 -17.97 0.62 21.89
C LEU A 264 -18.55 1.62 22.90
N THR A 265 -19.76 2.11 22.66
CA THR A 265 -20.48 3.02 23.57
C THR A 265 -20.72 2.35 24.93
N MET A 266 -21.14 1.08 24.93
CA MET A 266 -21.32 0.28 26.14
C MET A 266 -20.01 0.05 26.89
N GLN A 267 -18.92 -0.22 26.18
CA GLN A 267 -17.59 -0.41 26.77
C GLN A 267 -17.07 0.87 27.42
N ILE A 268 -17.24 2.04 26.77
CA ILE A 268 -16.92 3.35 27.35
C ILE A 268 -17.75 3.60 28.62
N ALA A 269 -19.05 3.31 28.58
CA ALA A 269 -19.92 3.47 29.75
C ALA A 269 -19.50 2.56 30.91
N TYR A 270 -19.14 1.30 30.61
CA TYR A 270 -18.64 0.32 31.58
C TYR A 270 -17.32 0.76 32.20
N THR A 271 -16.34 1.20 31.41
CA THR A 271 -15.05 1.71 31.92
C THR A 271 -15.26 2.94 32.80
N ARG A 272 -16.15 3.86 32.43
CA ARG A 272 -16.53 5.01 33.27
C ARG A 272 -17.20 4.58 34.58
N ALA A 273 -18.01 3.52 34.57
CA ALA A 273 -18.63 2.96 35.77
C ALA A 273 -17.59 2.28 36.69
N LEU A 274 -16.65 1.53 36.12
CA LEU A 274 -15.53 0.93 36.84
C LEU A 274 -14.63 1.98 37.49
N THR A 275 -14.26 3.04 36.76
CA THR A 275 -13.46 4.15 37.32
C THR A 275 -14.19 4.82 38.48
N ARG A 276 -15.52 4.98 38.39
CA ARG A 276 -16.33 5.49 39.50
C ARG A 276 -16.34 4.54 40.70
N ARG A 277 -16.53 3.23 40.48
CA ARG A 277 -16.45 2.22 41.54
C ARG A 277 -15.06 2.16 42.18
N ARG A 278 -13.98 2.29 41.40
CA ARG A 278 -12.59 2.33 41.89
C ARG A 278 -12.33 3.58 42.73
N ARG A 279 -12.78 4.77 42.31
CA ARG A 279 -12.70 5.99 43.14
C ARG A 279 -13.46 5.83 44.45
N ASN A 280 -14.68 5.30 44.39
CA ASN A 280 -15.48 5.07 45.60
C ASN A 280 -14.83 4.02 46.50
N ALA A 281 -14.30 2.92 45.95
CA ALA A 281 -13.59 1.90 46.70
C ALA A 281 -12.30 2.46 47.33
N ALA A 282 -11.51 3.26 46.61
CA ALA A 282 -10.32 3.93 47.13
C ALA A 282 -10.66 4.94 48.24
N CYS A 283 -11.80 5.63 48.15
CA CYS A 283 -12.30 6.49 49.22
C CYS A 283 -12.75 5.69 50.47
N HIS A 284 -13.08 4.40 50.32
CA HIS A 284 -13.58 3.55 51.41
C HIS A 284 -12.56 2.58 51.98
N ALA A 285 -11.43 2.35 51.31
CA ALA A 285 -10.51 1.28 51.64
C ALA A 285 -9.13 1.82 52.01
N GLY A 286 -8.87 1.97 53.31
CA GLY A 286 -7.53 1.73 53.83
C GLY A 286 -7.25 0.22 53.76
N ARG A 287 -6.86 -0.31 52.59
CA ARG A 287 -6.65 -1.75 52.36
C ARG A 287 -5.25 -2.10 51.87
N THR A 288 -4.94 -3.38 52.07
CA THR A 288 -3.63 -4.04 52.07
C THR A 288 -3.05 -4.29 50.68
N GLU A 289 -1.72 -4.30 50.61
CA GLU A 289 -0.84 -4.38 49.44
C GLU A 289 -1.19 -5.50 48.44
N GLU A 290 -1.76 -6.61 48.90
CA GLU A 290 -2.12 -7.77 48.07
C GLU A 290 -3.34 -7.51 47.16
N GLU A 291 -4.30 -6.69 47.61
CA GLU A 291 -5.42 -6.26 46.75
C GLU A 291 -4.94 -5.30 45.66
N LEU A 292 -3.92 -4.46 45.95
CA LEU A 292 -3.31 -3.57 44.97
C LEU A 292 -2.55 -4.37 43.89
N ARG A 293 -1.82 -5.43 44.28
CA ARG A 293 -1.13 -6.30 43.32
C ARG A 293 -2.10 -6.97 42.34
N HIS A 294 -3.22 -7.50 42.83
CA HIS A 294 -4.22 -8.12 41.97
C HIS A 294 -4.88 -7.12 41.02
N ILE A 295 -5.12 -5.88 41.48
CA ILE A 295 -5.63 -4.79 40.63
C ILE A 295 -4.62 -4.42 39.52
N GLU A 296 -3.32 -4.42 39.82
CA GLU A 296 -2.26 -4.09 38.85
C GLU A 296 -2.06 -5.21 37.81
N GLU A 297 -2.13 -6.48 38.22
CA GLU A 297 -2.12 -7.65 37.31
C GLU A 297 -3.35 -7.64 36.39
N GLN A 298 -4.54 -7.32 36.92
CA GLN A 298 -5.73 -7.19 36.10
C GLN A 298 -5.61 -6.01 35.11
N ARG A 299 -5.01 -4.89 35.56
CA ARG A 299 -4.77 -3.71 34.71
C ARG A 299 -3.84 -4.02 33.54
N THR A 300 -2.74 -4.73 33.78
CA THR A 300 -1.79 -5.10 32.72
C THR A 300 -2.41 -6.08 31.71
N CYS A 301 -3.25 -7.01 32.17
CA CYS A 301 -4.04 -7.89 31.29
C CYS A 301 -5.05 -7.11 30.44
N ASP A 302 -5.80 -6.20 31.05
CA ASP A 302 -6.79 -5.36 30.37
C ASP A 302 -6.11 -4.39 29.37
N GLU A 303 -4.96 -3.81 29.72
CA GLU A 303 -4.13 -2.98 28.83
C GLU A 303 -3.62 -3.78 27.62
N GLY A 304 -3.17 -5.03 27.82
CA GLY A 304 -2.74 -5.91 26.74
C GLY A 304 -3.87 -6.27 25.76
N MET A 305 -5.08 -6.55 26.26
CA MET A 305 -6.24 -6.78 25.38
C MET A 305 -6.65 -5.51 24.63
N PHE A 306 -6.60 -4.35 25.30
CA PHE A 306 -6.94 -3.07 24.68
C PHE A 306 -5.96 -2.71 23.56
N ASP A 307 -4.65 -2.89 23.77
CA ASP A 307 -3.64 -2.66 22.75
C ASP A 307 -3.81 -3.59 21.54
N ALA A 308 -4.11 -4.88 21.76
CA ALA A 308 -4.38 -5.82 20.69
C ALA A 308 -5.62 -5.44 19.87
N GLN A 309 -6.71 -5.07 20.55
CA GLN A 309 -7.95 -4.65 19.91
C GLN A 309 -7.82 -3.26 19.25
N TRP A 310 -6.97 -2.38 19.78
CA TRP A 310 -6.66 -1.09 19.17
C TRP A 310 -5.88 -1.26 17.86
N GLU A 311 -4.87 -2.13 17.82
CA GLU A 311 -4.13 -2.42 16.58
C GLU A 311 -5.03 -3.09 15.53
N GLU A 312 -5.93 -3.99 15.92
CA GLU A 312 -6.92 -4.58 15.02
C GLU A 312 -7.90 -3.52 14.46
N ASN A 313 -8.45 -2.67 15.33
CA ASN A 313 -9.33 -1.58 14.91
C ASN A 313 -8.63 -0.54 14.05
N ARG A 314 -7.34 -0.28 14.33
CA ARG A 314 -6.50 0.60 13.51
C ARG A 314 -6.34 0.04 12.11
N ALA A 315 -5.98 -1.24 11.99
CA ALA A 315 -5.88 -1.94 10.71
C ALA A 315 -7.23 -1.93 9.95
N LEU A 316 -8.35 -2.14 10.64
CA LEU A 316 -9.69 -2.07 10.06
C LEU A 316 -10.07 -0.67 9.58
N ARG A 317 -9.73 0.39 10.33
CA ARG A 317 -9.97 1.79 9.91
C ARG A 317 -9.18 2.15 8.66
N PHE A 318 -7.92 1.72 8.56
CA PHE A 318 -7.13 1.89 7.34
C PHE A 318 -7.74 1.13 6.16
N ARG A 319 -8.25 -0.09 6.38
CA ARG A 319 -8.94 -0.86 5.33
C ARG A 319 -10.26 -0.18 4.90
N LEU A 320 -11.06 0.31 5.84
CA LEU A 320 -12.34 0.98 5.56
C LEU A 320 -12.15 2.31 4.82
N ALA A 321 -11.28 3.20 5.31
CA ALA A 321 -11.01 4.49 4.65
C ALA A 321 -10.51 4.31 3.21
N ARG A 322 -9.86 3.18 2.93
CA ARG A 322 -9.37 2.83 1.61
C ARG A 322 -10.43 2.17 0.73
N LEU A 323 -11.34 1.38 1.29
CA LEU A 323 -12.51 0.86 0.55
C LEU A 323 -13.44 2.01 0.13
N GLU A 324 -13.70 2.96 1.04
CA GLU A 324 -14.49 4.17 0.74
C GLU A 324 -13.83 5.00 -0.37
N LEU A 325 -12.50 5.14 -0.32
CA LEU A 325 -11.77 5.85 -1.38
C LEU A 325 -11.78 5.10 -2.71
N ARG A 326 -11.63 3.77 -2.68
CA ARG A 326 -11.76 2.91 -3.86
C ARG A 326 -13.12 3.14 -4.51
N GLU A 327 -14.18 3.21 -3.72
CA GLU A 327 -15.54 3.49 -4.18
C GLU A 327 -15.65 4.88 -4.84
N VAL A 328 -15.08 5.92 -4.22
CA VAL A 328 -15.04 7.28 -4.77
C VAL A 328 -14.25 7.37 -6.08
N LEU A 329 -13.12 6.67 -6.18
CA LEU A 329 -12.26 6.69 -7.38
C LEU A 329 -12.76 5.74 -8.48
N SER A 330 -13.49 4.69 -8.13
CA SER A 330 -14.05 3.70 -9.07
C SER A 330 -15.40 4.11 -9.68
N GLY A 331 -16.09 5.11 -9.12
CA GLY A 331 -17.41 5.57 -9.53
C GLY A 331 -17.57 6.10 -10.97
N THR A 332 -16.57 5.97 -11.85
CA THR A 332 -16.67 6.32 -13.28
C THR A 332 -16.13 5.26 -14.24
N ALA A 333 -15.64 4.11 -13.75
CA ALA A 333 -14.98 3.10 -14.59
C ALA A 333 -15.64 1.71 -14.42
N GLU A 334 -16.89 1.58 -14.86
CA GLU A 334 -17.68 0.38 -14.58
C GLU A 334 -17.28 -0.90 -15.32
N ASP A 335 -16.41 -0.92 -16.35
CA ASP A 335 -16.43 -2.14 -17.19
C ASP A 335 -15.16 -2.60 -17.90
N ASN A 336 -13.95 -2.37 -17.37
CA ASN A 336 -12.80 -3.10 -17.92
C ASN A 336 -11.79 -3.58 -16.87
N ASN A 337 -11.91 -4.88 -16.59
CA ASN A 337 -10.83 -5.80 -16.21
C ASN A 337 -10.68 -6.09 -14.69
N ARG A 338 -11.22 -7.24 -14.27
CA ARG A 338 -10.97 -7.95 -12.98
C ARG A 338 -9.49 -8.27 -12.68
N GLN A 339 -8.56 -7.76 -13.48
CA GLN A 339 -7.13 -8.06 -13.41
C GLN A 339 -6.26 -6.87 -12.98
N GLY A 340 -6.87 -5.70 -12.75
CA GLY A 340 -6.17 -4.57 -12.16
C GLY A 340 -6.09 -4.73 -10.64
N GLN A 341 -4.98 -5.26 -10.13
CA GLN A 341 -4.54 -4.81 -8.79
C GLN A 341 -4.60 -3.29 -8.82
N THR A 342 -5.35 -2.71 -7.89
CA THR A 342 -5.43 -1.25 -7.81
C THR A 342 -4.00 -0.74 -7.55
N TRP A 343 -3.58 0.33 -8.20
CA TRP A 343 -2.25 0.91 -7.98
C TRP A 343 -2.00 1.22 -6.49
N GLU A 344 -3.08 1.45 -5.73
CA GLU A 344 -3.08 1.54 -4.28
C GLU A 344 -2.49 0.30 -3.61
N GLU A 345 -2.87 -0.92 -4.04
CA GLU A 345 -2.30 -2.18 -3.51
C GLU A 345 -0.79 -2.23 -3.70
N SER A 346 -0.31 -1.72 -4.84
CA SER A 346 1.12 -1.66 -5.14
C SER A 346 1.88 -0.58 -4.37
N LEU A 347 1.16 0.31 -3.68
CA LEU A 347 1.72 1.35 -2.83
C LEU A 347 1.49 1.11 -1.36
N THR A 348 0.83 0.01 -1.01
CA THR A 348 0.65 -0.36 0.38
C THR A 348 1.66 -1.39 0.80
N CYS A 349 2.21 -1.18 1.99
CA CYS A 349 3.05 -2.19 2.59
C CYS A 349 2.19 -3.32 3.11
N GLU A 350 2.46 -4.55 2.68
CA GLU A 350 1.75 -5.75 3.15
C GLU A 350 1.88 -5.99 4.67
N PHE A 351 2.85 -5.35 5.32
CA PHE A 351 3.09 -5.51 6.74
C PHE A 351 2.28 -4.54 7.61
N CYS A 352 2.30 -3.23 7.29
CA CYS A 352 1.56 -2.21 8.06
C CYS A 352 0.24 -1.78 7.42
N TYR A 353 -0.05 -2.27 6.20
CA TYR A 353 -1.21 -1.92 5.37
C TYR A 353 -1.38 -0.44 5.03
N GLY A 354 -0.44 0.42 5.45
CA GLY A 354 -0.42 1.83 5.06
C GLY A 354 0.45 2.08 3.83
N THR A 355 0.43 3.32 3.35
CA THR A 355 1.25 3.78 2.22
C THR A 355 2.74 3.56 2.52
N LEU A 356 3.48 3.03 1.55
CA LEU A 356 4.90 2.73 1.66
C LEU A 356 5.69 3.96 2.14
N CYS A 357 6.42 3.82 3.24
CA CYS A 357 7.27 4.84 3.84
C CYS A 357 8.72 4.36 3.73
N CYS A 358 9.63 5.18 3.16
CA CYS A 358 11.03 4.79 2.93
C CYS A 358 11.13 3.40 2.27
N THR A 359 10.81 3.30 0.99
CA THR A 359 10.54 2.01 0.35
C THR A 359 11.80 1.22 0.02
N LEU A 360 11.86 -0.04 0.48
CA LEU A 360 12.86 -1.02 0.08
C LEU A 360 12.24 -2.11 -0.78
N ALA A 361 12.91 -2.45 -1.88
CA ALA A 361 12.58 -3.60 -2.72
C ALA A 361 13.53 -4.77 -2.43
N LEU A 362 12.97 -5.96 -2.28
CA LEU A 362 13.71 -7.22 -2.19
C LEU A 362 14.10 -7.68 -3.59
N ARG A 363 15.37 -8.02 -3.80
CA ARG A 363 15.88 -8.25 -5.17
C ARG A 363 15.41 -9.54 -5.79
N GLU A 364 15.21 -10.56 -4.97
CA GLU A 364 14.92 -11.92 -5.42
C GLU A 364 13.50 -12.05 -5.94
N CYS A 365 12.59 -11.21 -5.44
CA CYS A 365 11.16 -11.29 -5.77
C CYS A 365 10.55 -9.97 -6.28
N GLY A 366 11.21 -8.83 -6.05
CA GLY A 366 10.72 -7.51 -6.44
C GLY A 366 9.60 -6.96 -5.54
N HIS A 367 9.27 -7.61 -4.42
CA HIS A 367 8.31 -7.09 -3.44
C HIS A 367 8.92 -5.92 -2.66
N SER A 368 8.08 -4.94 -2.33
CA SER A 368 8.50 -3.69 -1.70
C SER A 368 7.81 -3.48 -0.36
N PHE A 369 8.58 -2.99 0.62
CA PHE A 369 8.12 -2.80 1.99
C PHE A 369 8.62 -1.47 2.55
N CYS A 370 7.97 -0.97 3.59
CA CYS A 370 8.52 0.11 4.39
C CYS A 370 9.82 -0.34 5.09
N VAL A 371 10.85 0.51 5.15
CA VAL A 371 12.08 0.22 5.91
C VAL A 371 11.78 -0.29 7.33
N PRO A 372 10.96 0.38 8.16
CA PRO A 372 10.72 -0.07 9.53
C PRO A 372 10.02 -1.43 9.60
N CYS A 373 9.13 -1.71 8.64
CA CYS A 373 8.38 -2.97 8.60
C CYS A 373 9.28 -4.14 8.23
N LEU A 374 10.12 -3.96 7.21
CA LEU A 374 11.07 -4.99 6.79
C LEU A 374 12.12 -5.25 7.87
N TRP A 375 12.58 -4.20 8.55
CA TRP A 375 13.47 -4.30 9.70
C TRP A 375 12.86 -5.13 10.84
N VAL A 376 11.62 -4.85 11.22
CA VAL A 376 10.90 -5.63 12.25
C VAL A 376 10.80 -7.09 11.87
N TRP A 377 10.47 -7.36 10.60
CA TRP A 377 10.36 -8.72 10.09
C TRP A 377 11.68 -9.49 10.19
N PHE A 378 12.77 -8.95 9.62
CA PHE A 378 14.06 -9.63 9.66
C PHE A 378 14.59 -9.76 11.09
N LYS A 379 14.41 -8.74 11.95
CA LYS A 379 14.81 -8.83 13.36
C LYS A 379 14.10 -9.99 14.08
N ARG A 380 12.81 -10.21 13.81
CA ARG A 380 12.05 -11.33 14.37
C ARG A 380 12.54 -12.68 13.84
N GLU A 381 12.77 -12.80 12.54
CA GLU A 381 13.32 -14.03 11.96
C GLU A 381 14.67 -14.39 12.57
N LEU A 382 15.58 -13.43 12.66
CA LEU A 382 16.90 -13.63 13.27
C LEU A 382 16.82 -13.96 14.76
N SER A 383 15.91 -13.32 15.51
CA SER A 383 15.76 -13.57 16.96
C SER A 383 15.14 -14.94 17.25
N SER A 384 14.29 -15.46 16.36
CA SER A 384 13.59 -16.74 16.58
C SER A 384 14.47 -17.98 16.35
N HIS A 385 15.62 -17.84 15.70
CA HIS A 385 16.53 -18.95 15.38
C HIS A 385 18.00 -18.53 15.55
N PRO A 386 18.47 -18.26 16.78
CA PRO A 386 19.82 -17.74 17.02
C PRO A 386 20.94 -18.72 16.62
N ASP A 387 20.64 -20.03 16.63
CA ASP A 387 21.65 -21.09 16.46
C ASP A 387 21.84 -21.54 14.99
N ILE A 388 21.02 -21.03 14.07
CA ILE A 388 21.09 -21.36 12.64
C ILE A 388 21.20 -20.04 11.89
N LEU A 389 22.21 -19.91 11.03
CA LEU A 389 22.38 -18.81 10.08
C LEU A 389 21.27 -18.83 9.01
N ARG A 390 20.04 -18.69 9.45
CA ARG A 390 18.87 -18.71 8.61
C ARG A 390 18.80 -17.36 7.93
N GLN A 391 18.96 -17.40 6.61
CA GLN A 391 18.75 -16.21 5.80
C GLN A 391 17.32 -15.71 5.98
N PRO A 392 17.13 -14.39 6.11
CA PRO A 392 15.80 -13.83 6.16
C PRO A 392 15.02 -14.15 4.89
N THR A 393 13.69 -14.16 5.01
CA THR A 393 12.78 -14.43 3.90
C THR A 393 11.89 -13.23 3.61
N CYS A 394 11.40 -13.14 2.38
CA CYS A 394 10.41 -12.15 2.00
C CYS A 394 9.12 -12.37 2.84
N PRO A 395 8.56 -11.32 3.48
CA PRO A 395 7.29 -11.43 4.22
C PRO A 395 6.11 -11.92 3.38
N GLU A 396 6.13 -11.67 2.07
CA GLU A 396 5.00 -11.95 1.17
C GLU A 396 5.10 -13.31 0.49
N CYS A 397 6.26 -13.65 -0.09
CA CYS A 397 6.44 -14.89 -0.86
C CYS A 397 7.42 -15.89 -0.24
N HIS A 398 8.00 -15.58 0.92
CA HIS A 398 8.97 -16.42 1.63
C HIS A 398 10.24 -16.81 0.85
N VAL A 399 10.49 -16.17 -0.29
CA VAL A 399 11.76 -16.31 -1.02
C VAL A 399 12.88 -15.83 -0.10
N LYS A 400 13.98 -16.61 -0.03
CA LYS A 400 15.16 -16.26 0.75
C LYS A 400 15.78 -14.98 0.20
N VAL A 401 16.10 -14.06 1.09
CA VAL A 401 16.79 -12.81 0.77
C VAL A 401 18.29 -13.10 0.81
N LEU A 402 18.89 -13.12 -0.37
CA LEU A 402 20.31 -13.40 -0.61
C LEU A 402 21.11 -12.09 -0.70
N TYR A 403 20.45 -11.02 -1.14
CA TYR A 403 21.06 -9.73 -1.39
C TYR A 403 20.45 -8.65 -0.52
N HIS A 404 21.24 -7.61 -0.28
CA HIS A 404 20.76 -6.46 0.48
C HIS A 404 19.56 -5.79 -0.25
N PRO A 405 18.46 -5.51 0.46
CA PRO A 405 17.32 -4.77 -0.08
C PRO A 405 17.76 -3.43 -0.68
N THR A 406 17.12 -3.01 -1.77
CA THR A 406 17.47 -1.75 -2.44
C THR A 406 16.41 -0.71 -2.22
N ILE A 407 16.83 0.52 -1.93
CA ILE A 407 15.93 1.67 -1.93
C ILE A 407 15.32 1.81 -3.33
N ASP A 408 14.00 1.88 -3.39
CA ASP A 408 13.26 2.20 -4.61
C ASP A 408 12.86 3.67 -4.58
N TYR A 409 13.75 4.52 -5.13
CA TYR A 409 13.56 5.96 -5.08
C TYR A 409 12.29 6.42 -5.79
N ARG A 410 11.90 5.77 -6.89
CA ARG A 410 10.71 6.15 -7.65
C ARG A 410 9.45 5.77 -6.87
N LEU A 411 9.38 4.54 -6.37
CA LEU A 411 8.24 4.11 -5.58
C LEU A 411 8.11 4.90 -4.28
N GLN A 412 9.24 5.25 -3.64
CA GLN A 412 9.28 6.14 -2.49
C GLN A 412 8.77 7.54 -2.83
N ASN A 413 9.19 8.13 -3.95
CA ASN A 413 8.70 9.44 -4.39
C ASN A 413 7.18 9.41 -4.61
N VAL A 414 6.68 8.40 -5.33
CA VAL A 414 5.25 8.20 -5.57
C VAL A 414 4.48 8.05 -4.27
N ALA A 415 4.91 7.15 -3.39
CA ALA A 415 4.27 6.93 -2.10
C ALA A 415 4.30 8.19 -1.22
N SER A 416 5.40 8.95 -1.22
CA SER A 416 5.54 10.17 -0.42
C SER A 416 4.55 11.27 -0.83
N GLN A 417 4.27 11.45 -2.12
CA GLN A 417 3.28 12.44 -2.56
C GLN A 417 1.86 11.99 -2.21
N LEU A 418 1.58 10.71 -2.43
CA LEU A 418 0.27 10.13 -2.11
C LEU A 418 -0.01 10.17 -0.61
N SER A 419 1.02 10.06 0.21
CA SER A 419 0.91 10.16 1.66
C SER A 419 0.50 11.55 2.18
N ARG A 420 0.50 12.58 1.32
CA ARG A 420 -0.08 13.90 1.65
C ARG A 420 -1.61 13.90 1.53
N VAL A 421 -2.12 12.97 0.73
CA VAL A 421 -3.56 12.78 0.45
C VAL A 421 -4.12 11.68 1.35
N PHE A 422 -3.32 10.63 1.57
CA PHE A 422 -3.69 9.45 2.33
C PHE A 422 -2.98 9.41 3.67
N PRO A 423 -3.65 8.92 4.73
CA PRO A 423 -3.00 8.79 6.03
C PRO A 423 -1.75 7.91 5.92
N GLN A 424 -0.63 8.46 6.37
CA GLN A 424 0.65 7.74 6.40
C GLN A 424 0.55 6.52 7.30
N SER A 425 1.24 5.45 6.92
CA SER A 425 1.49 4.36 7.84
C SER A 425 2.33 4.89 9.00
N ASP A 426 1.95 4.59 10.23
CA ASP A 426 2.73 4.89 11.43
C ASP A 426 3.83 3.84 11.66
N CYS A 427 4.48 3.45 10.57
CA CYS A 427 5.57 2.50 10.54
C CYS A 427 6.71 2.91 11.50
N GLU A 428 6.91 4.21 11.71
CA GLU A 428 7.99 4.73 12.54
C GLU A 428 7.64 4.89 14.02
N GLY A 429 6.38 5.20 14.39
CA GLY A 429 5.95 5.38 15.78
C GLY A 429 5.34 4.15 16.45
N GLY A 430 4.96 3.14 15.65
CA GLY A 430 4.31 1.91 16.12
C GLY A 430 5.26 0.81 16.62
N LEU A 431 4.98 -0.43 16.20
CA LEU A 431 5.71 -1.63 16.62
C LEU A 431 7.23 -1.54 16.36
N ALA A 432 7.65 -0.91 15.26
CA ALA A 432 9.08 -0.74 14.97
C ALA A 432 9.77 0.10 16.05
N HIS A 433 9.16 1.21 16.48
CA HIS A 433 9.69 2.03 17.57
C HIS A 433 9.82 1.24 18.87
N LYS A 434 8.77 0.48 19.22
CA LYS A 434 8.74 -0.38 20.41
C LYS A 434 9.86 -1.44 20.37
N LEU A 435 10.18 -1.95 19.19
CA LEU A 435 11.26 -2.93 18.98
C LEU A 435 12.65 -2.30 18.86
N GLY A 436 12.78 -0.98 18.94
CA GLY A 436 14.05 -0.26 18.97
C GLY A 436 14.45 0.41 17.66
N TYR A 437 13.55 0.49 16.67
CA TYR A 437 13.79 1.29 15.47
C TYR A 437 13.78 2.79 15.82
N ARG A 438 14.80 3.52 15.35
CA ARG A 438 15.06 4.95 15.62
C ARG A 438 15.37 5.70 14.33
N GLY A 439 14.71 5.32 13.24
CA GLY A 439 14.92 5.93 11.92
C GLY A 439 16.12 5.34 11.19
N SER A 440 16.78 6.17 10.39
CA SER A 440 17.86 5.75 9.48
C SER A 440 19.02 5.06 10.20
N THR A 441 19.38 5.51 11.40
CA THR A 441 20.48 4.91 12.18
C THR A 441 20.22 3.45 12.54
N SER A 442 18.99 3.10 12.92
CA SER A 442 18.63 1.71 13.20
C SER A 442 18.63 0.84 11.95
N TRP A 443 18.36 1.42 10.79
CA TRP A 443 18.53 0.72 9.53
C TRP A 443 20.01 0.55 9.20
N ASP A 444 20.85 1.58 9.36
CA ASP A 444 22.28 1.51 9.05
C ASP A 444 23.00 0.46 9.93
N ASP A 445 22.69 0.43 11.24
CA ASP A 445 23.22 -0.58 12.16
C ASP A 445 22.77 -1.99 11.78
N PHE A 446 21.52 -2.11 11.34
CA PHE A 446 20.94 -3.39 10.95
C PHE A 446 21.41 -3.85 9.56
N ASP A 447 21.61 -2.92 8.63
CA ASP A 447 22.23 -3.13 7.33
C ASP A 447 23.65 -3.66 7.53
N ALA A 448 24.44 -3.05 8.41
CA ALA A 448 25.77 -3.56 8.76
C ALA A 448 25.73 -5.01 9.28
N GLN A 449 24.74 -5.34 10.13
CA GLN A 449 24.55 -6.72 10.61
C GLN A 449 24.09 -7.68 9.50
N LEU A 450 23.16 -7.26 8.64
CA LEU A 450 22.71 -8.05 7.49
C LEU A 450 23.85 -8.29 6.50
N ARG A 451 24.67 -7.28 6.21
CA ARG A 451 25.84 -7.43 5.34
C ARG A 451 26.79 -8.45 5.90
N LYS A 452 27.10 -8.36 7.20
CA LYS A 452 27.92 -9.36 7.86
C LYS A 452 27.31 -10.76 7.76
N LEU A 453 26.01 -10.92 8.00
CA LEU A 453 25.33 -12.22 7.88
C LEU A 453 25.29 -12.76 6.45
N VAL A 454 25.18 -11.89 5.45
CA VAL A 454 25.21 -12.26 4.03
C VAL A 454 26.62 -12.61 3.62
N GLU A 455 27.64 -11.85 4.04
CA GLU A 455 29.05 -12.13 3.79
C GLU A 455 29.48 -13.44 4.48
N ASP A 456 29.21 -13.59 5.78
CA ASP A 456 29.49 -14.80 6.56
C ASP A 456 28.69 -16.01 6.01
N GLY A 457 27.45 -15.78 5.55
CA GLY A 457 26.59 -16.79 4.96
C GLY A 457 26.97 -17.18 3.53
N VAL A 458 27.73 -16.33 2.83
CA VAL A 458 28.38 -16.65 1.55
C VAL A 458 29.70 -17.37 1.79
N GLU A 459 30.42 -17.08 2.89
CA GLU A 459 31.63 -17.83 3.28
C GLU A 459 31.33 -19.23 3.84
N LEU A 460 30.15 -19.43 4.44
CA LEU A 460 29.71 -20.71 5.00
C LEU A 460 28.89 -21.57 4.03
N ARG A 461 28.66 -21.11 2.79
CA ARG A 461 28.05 -21.87 1.69
C ARG A 461 29.11 -22.22 0.66
#